data_AF-A0A956JYQ9-F1
#
_entry.id   AF-A0A956JYQ9-F1
#
_cell.length_a   1.000
_cell.length_b   1.000
_cell.length_c   1.000
_cell.angle_alpha   90.00
_cell.angle_beta   90.00
_cell.angle_gamma   90.00
#
_symmetry.space_group_name_H-M   'P 1'
#
loop_
_entity.id
_entity.type
_entity.pdbx_description
1 polymer ?
#
loop_
_entity_poly.entity_id
_entity_poly.type
_entity_poly.pdbx_seq_one_letter_code
_entity_poly.pdbx_strand_id
1 'polypeptide(L)'
;VDATVGDGGGLPPGYVPAAVELDLRCKLVNGRNLDDPTANDTHHRANLRGTDLGIPVVHGDQLYVFFGDTAGAQQIWPLGRESLPDAVGYAEASAAEVAADPTRLCAQLRFLTTGGATGPVEADFAGASMTPPPGHDLAEYIHAPAGPRGAGLFPSLPGDFEVPSGAFSAGGSIYLFYTTINQDPFEMRGSYLARWATPSTTGVPAYDILYAVDERFDDAGPLRGDFINIAALVDGPYVYLYGTGAYRASPVHLARKRLDDLATPGGFERYDAATGAWVGPDAATAPIVPEPGLGEVSVRHVPAIDRYVMLDQEITAGNRIAARFAEAPEGPWSAPVTVATMGDPGFAARYCCLGTDCPGERLMECDHAGFYGTYLLPGATVDADGAFTLSFLMSTWIPYNVVLMTATFR
;
A
#
# COMPACT_ATOMS: atom_id res chain seq x y z
N VAL A 1 24.00 2.87 -0.76
CA VAL A 1 25.26 3.18 -1.49
C VAL A 1 24.81 3.47 -2.91
N ASP A 2 24.94 4.74 -3.31
CA ASP A 2 24.32 5.28 -4.51
C ASP A 2 24.87 4.64 -5.78
N ALA A 3 23.99 3.97 -6.52
CA ALA A 3 24.18 3.75 -7.94
C ALA A 3 23.75 5.03 -8.66
N THR A 4 24.73 5.84 -9.06
CA THR A 4 24.54 6.94 -10.01
C THR A 4 24.08 6.36 -11.35
N VAL A 5 22.77 6.35 -11.57
CA VAL A 5 22.13 6.16 -12.88
C VAL A 5 22.15 7.54 -13.57
N GLY A 6 22.57 7.56 -14.84
CA GLY A 6 23.04 8.74 -15.56
C GLY A 6 22.06 9.91 -15.67
N ASP A 7 22.60 11.05 -16.12
CA ASP A 7 21.93 12.31 -16.49
C ASP A 7 20.86 12.14 -17.60
N GLY A 8 19.87 11.28 -17.37
CA GLY A 8 18.60 11.31 -18.08
C GLY A 8 17.83 12.51 -17.56
N GLY A 9 17.74 13.56 -18.38
CA GLY A 9 17.14 14.83 -17.99
C GLY A 9 15.77 14.61 -17.36
N GLY A 10 15.62 15.09 -16.11
CA GLY A 10 14.33 15.12 -15.45
C GLY A 10 13.28 15.79 -16.32
N LEU A 11 12.00 15.54 -16.03
CA LEU A 11 10.94 16.15 -16.81
C LEU A 11 11.09 17.69 -16.81
N PRO A 12 10.74 18.40 -17.89
CA PRO A 12 10.78 19.85 -17.90
C PRO A 12 9.85 20.44 -16.81
N PRO A 13 10.16 21.59 -16.20
CA PRO A 13 9.29 22.18 -15.21
C PRO A 13 7.85 22.38 -15.71
N GLY A 14 6.87 22.00 -14.88
CA GLY A 14 5.44 22.05 -15.22
C GLY A 14 4.97 21.06 -16.30
N TYR A 15 5.84 20.19 -16.82
CA TYR A 15 5.48 19.16 -17.77
C TYR A 15 4.70 18.02 -17.09
N VAL A 16 3.54 17.67 -17.66
CA VAL A 16 2.69 16.57 -17.20
C VAL A 16 2.60 15.54 -18.34
N PRO A 17 3.14 14.32 -18.14
CA PRO A 17 3.13 13.30 -19.18
C PRO A 17 1.74 12.68 -19.34
N ALA A 18 1.50 12.06 -20.49
CA ALA A 18 0.32 11.23 -20.71
C ALA A 18 0.66 9.75 -20.48
N ALA A 19 -0.25 8.99 -19.86
CA ALA A 19 -0.17 7.54 -19.87
C ALA A 19 -0.50 7.02 -21.28
N VAL A 20 0.38 6.19 -21.84
CA VAL A 20 0.26 5.69 -23.23
C VAL A 20 0.15 4.17 -23.31
N GLU A 21 0.56 3.45 -22.26
CA GLU A 21 0.49 2.00 -22.21
C GLU A 21 0.29 1.52 -20.77
N LEU A 22 -0.44 0.41 -20.64
CA LEU A 22 -0.65 -0.31 -19.40
C LEU A 22 -0.49 -1.81 -19.69
N ASP A 23 0.33 -2.48 -18.89
CA ASP A 23 0.53 -3.92 -18.98
C ASP A 23 0.45 -4.60 -17.62
N LEU A 24 -0.27 -5.73 -17.59
CA LEU A 24 -0.12 -6.75 -16.56
C LEU A 24 1.18 -7.52 -16.82
N ARG A 25 2.05 -7.60 -15.81
CA ARG A 25 3.27 -8.40 -15.87
C ARG A 25 3.05 -9.79 -15.33
N CYS A 26 2.39 -9.91 -14.18
CA CYS A 26 2.01 -11.18 -13.60
C CYS A 26 1.03 -10.97 -12.42
N LYS A 27 0.32 -12.04 -12.08
CA LYS A 27 -0.31 -12.18 -10.78
C LYS A 27 0.70 -12.71 -9.78
N LEU A 28 0.73 -12.17 -8.56
CA LEU A 28 1.75 -12.52 -7.57
C LEU A 28 1.33 -13.65 -6.65
N VAL A 29 0.03 -13.79 -6.36
CA VAL A 29 -0.49 -14.77 -5.40
C VAL A 29 -1.09 -15.95 -6.15
N ASN A 30 -2.27 -15.77 -6.72
CA ASN A 30 -3.02 -16.81 -7.43
C ASN A 30 -3.04 -16.60 -8.96
N GLY A 31 -3.18 -17.68 -9.71
CA GLY A 31 -3.11 -17.74 -11.16
C GLY A 31 -4.46 -17.42 -11.80
N ARG A 32 -5.07 -18.40 -12.47
CA ARG A 32 -6.36 -18.15 -13.16
C ARG A 32 -7.50 -17.87 -12.18
N ASN A 33 -7.44 -18.44 -10.98
CA ASN A 33 -8.41 -18.29 -9.90
C ASN A 33 -7.71 -18.57 -8.55
N LEU A 34 -8.46 -18.44 -7.45
CA LEU A 34 -7.98 -18.63 -6.07
C LEU A 34 -7.43 -20.03 -5.75
N ASP A 35 -7.65 -21.03 -6.60
CA ASP A 35 -7.23 -22.42 -6.40
C ASP A 35 -6.08 -22.83 -7.36
N ASP A 36 -5.65 -21.92 -8.22
CA ASP A 36 -4.52 -22.12 -9.13
C ASP A 36 -3.30 -21.33 -8.63
N PRO A 37 -2.11 -21.95 -8.47
CA PRO A 37 -0.90 -21.24 -8.05
C PRO A 37 -0.25 -20.44 -9.20
N THR A 38 0.54 -19.43 -8.84
CA THR A 38 1.46 -18.71 -9.74
C THR A 38 2.86 -19.33 -9.69
N ALA A 39 3.84 -18.75 -10.39
CA ALA A 39 5.24 -19.17 -10.26
C ALA A 39 5.84 -18.88 -8.87
N ASN A 40 5.24 -17.98 -8.09
CA ASN A 40 5.59 -17.80 -6.68
C ASN A 40 5.14 -18.98 -5.81
N ASP A 41 4.11 -19.71 -6.23
CA ASP A 41 3.57 -20.90 -5.55
C ASP A 41 3.20 -20.65 -4.08
N THR A 42 2.50 -19.54 -3.82
CA THR A 42 2.18 -19.08 -2.45
C THR A 42 1.28 -20.06 -1.71
N HIS A 43 0.40 -20.77 -2.41
CA HIS A 43 -0.50 -21.78 -1.84
C HIS A 43 0.27 -22.93 -1.18
N HIS A 44 1.35 -23.40 -1.82
CA HIS A 44 2.13 -24.52 -1.30
C HIS A 44 3.31 -24.07 -0.44
N ARG A 45 4.00 -22.99 -0.80
CA ARG A 45 5.21 -22.54 -0.06
C ARG A 45 4.89 -21.82 1.24
N ALA A 46 3.79 -21.09 1.29
CA ALA A 46 3.45 -20.22 2.42
C ALA A 46 2.02 -20.44 2.94
N ASN A 47 1.30 -21.44 2.43
CA ASN A 47 -0.10 -21.66 2.78
C ASN A 47 -0.97 -20.41 2.56
N LEU A 48 -0.68 -19.61 1.54
CA LEU A 48 -1.30 -18.31 1.30
C LEU A 48 -2.10 -18.34 0.00
N ARG A 49 -3.42 -18.12 0.10
CA ARG A 49 -4.40 -18.26 -0.99
C ARG A 49 -4.73 -16.95 -1.67
N GLY A 50 -4.86 -15.89 -0.89
CA GLY A 50 -5.32 -14.58 -1.32
C GLY A 50 -5.02 -13.55 -0.25
N THR A 51 -4.81 -12.32 -0.69
CA THR A 51 -4.47 -11.16 0.15
C THR A 51 -4.69 -9.91 -0.68
N ASP A 52 -4.63 -8.75 -0.06
CA ASP A 52 -4.65 -7.47 -0.73
C ASP A 52 -3.56 -6.52 -0.25
N LEU A 53 -3.64 -5.30 -0.77
CA LEU A 53 -2.68 -4.23 -0.67
C LEU A 53 -1.37 -4.58 -1.39
N GLY A 54 -0.25 -4.61 -0.67
CA GLY A 54 1.07 -4.79 -1.23
C GLY A 54 1.91 -3.53 -1.21
N ILE A 55 2.08 -2.93 -0.02
CA ILE A 55 2.86 -1.69 0.18
C ILE A 55 4.37 -2.02 0.13
N PRO A 56 5.14 -1.53 -0.86
CA PRO A 56 6.54 -1.88 -1.01
C PRO A 56 7.47 -0.94 -0.23
N VAL A 57 8.37 -1.51 0.58
CA VAL A 57 9.40 -0.76 1.31
C VAL A 57 10.78 -1.36 1.06
N VAL A 58 11.70 -0.52 0.61
CA VAL A 58 13.11 -0.88 0.53
C VAL A 58 13.77 -0.64 1.89
N HIS A 59 14.40 -1.66 2.45
CA HIS A 59 15.13 -1.60 3.71
C HIS A 59 16.47 -2.31 3.58
N GLY A 60 17.56 -1.54 3.63
CA GLY A 60 18.88 -2.06 3.26
C GLY A 60 18.90 -2.48 1.78
N ASP A 61 19.29 -3.72 1.51
CA ASP A 61 19.27 -4.31 0.17
C ASP A 61 18.00 -5.13 -0.12
N GLN A 62 17.05 -5.13 0.81
CA GLN A 62 15.86 -5.98 0.76
C GLN A 62 14.63 -5.16 0.37
N LEU A 63 13.81 -5.69 -0.54
CA LEU A 63 12.44 -5.20 -0.75
C LEU A 63 11.48 -6.05 0.11
N TYR A 64 10.75 -5.38 1.01
CA TYR A 64 9.61 -5.93 1.73
C TYR A 64 8.31 -5.45 1.11
N VAL A 65 7.25 -6.24 1.22
CA VAL A 65 5.91 -5.92 0.75
C VAL A 65 4.92 -6.26 1.86
N PHE A 66 4.13 -5.28 2.30
CA PHE A 66 3.16 -5.43 3.38
C PHE A 66 1.75 -5.60 2.82
N PHE A 67 1.06 -6.64 3.28
CA PHE A 67 -0.24 -7.05 2.76
C PHE A 67 -1.30 -7.07 3.85
N GLY A 68 -2.54 -6.74 3.47
CA GLY A 68 -3.71 -6.80 4.34
C GLY A 68 -4.42 -8.14 4.28
N ASP A 69 -5.31 -8.38 5.25
CA ASP A 69 -6.44 -9.33 5.17
C ASP A 69 -6.08 -10.66 4.49
N THR A 70 -5.03 -11.35 4.96
CA THR A 70 -4.44 -12.51 4.28
C THR A 70 -5.15 -13.82 4.64
N ALA A 71 -5.57 -14.56 3.61
CA ALA A 71 -6.24 -15.85 3.76
C ALA A 71 -5.35 -17.05 3.43
N GLY A 72 -5.59 -18.16 4.14
CA GLY A 72 -4.87 -19.40 3.95
C GLY A 72 -5.41 -20.30 2.84
N ALA A 73 -4.53 -21.14 2.29
CA ALA A 73 -4.87 -22.14 1.28
C ALA A 73 -5.39 -23.46 1.89
N GLN A 74 -4.93 -23.76 3.09
CA GLN A 74 -5.34 -24.89 3.91
C GLN A 74 -6.12 -24.37 5.14
N GLN A 75 -6.12 -25.13 6.23
CA GLN A 75 -7.00 -24.95 7.39
C GLN A 75 -6.60 -23.78 8.31
N ILE A 76 -5.90 -22.77 7.78
CA ILE A 76 -5.60 -21.52 8.49
C ILE A 76 -6.35 -20.37 7.79
N TRP A 77 -6.90 -19.46 8.58
CA TRP A 77 -7.48 -18.19 8.09
C TRP A 77 -8.41 -18.37 6.86
N PRO A 78 -9.46 -19.20 6.94
CA PRO A 78 -10.36 -19.44 5.81
C PRO A 78 -11.10 -18.16 5.39
N LEU A 79 -11.11 -17.90 4.08
CA LEU A 79 -11.94 -16.83 3.49
C LEU A 79 -13.41 -17.01 3.90
N GLY A 80 -14.03 -15.93 4.39
CA GLY A 80 -15.46 -15.87 4.66
C GLY A 80 -15.80 -15.21 5.98
N ARG A 81 -16.09 -16.01 7.01
CA ARG A 81 -16.63 -15.52 8.29
C ARG A 81 -15.58 -15.07 9.30
N GLU A 82 -14.31 -15.32 9.01
CA GLU A 82 -13.19 -14.99 9.90
C GLU A 82 -12.62 -13.63 9.56
N SER A 83 -12.06 -12.99 10.58
CA SER A 83 -11.22 -11.81 10.46
C SER A 83 -9.81 -12.27 10.07
N LEU A 84 -9.24 -11.71 9.01
CA LEU A 84 -7.99 -12.22 8.42
C LEU A 84 -6.77 -11.44 8.92
N PRO A 85 -5.65 -12.09 9.29
CA PRO A 85 -4.44 -11.40 9.70
C PRO A 85 -3.67 -10.86 8.49
N ASP A 86 -2.82 -9.86 8.73
CA ASP A 86 -1.89 -9.37 7.71
C ASP A 86 -0.68 -10.27 7.48
N ALA A 87 -0.03 -10.13 6.33
CA ALA A 87 1.20 -10.85 6.00
C ALA A 87 2.30 -9.94 5.47
N VAL A 88 3.54 -10.43 5.58
CA VAL A 88 4.74 -9.75 5.06
C VAL A 88 5.40 -10.62 4.01
N GLY A 89 5.47 -10.08 2.79
CA GLY A 89 6.30 -10.63 1.73
C GLY A 89 7.66 -9.95 1.63
N TYR A 90 8.58 -10.59 0.93
CA TYR A 90 9.87 -10.04 0.55
C TYR A 90 10.33 -10.61 -0.79
N ALA A 91 11.13 -9.85 -1.52
CA ALA A 91 11.76 -10.32 -2.75
C ALA A 91 12.99 -11.19 -2.42
N GLU A 92 13.16 -12.34 -3.05
CA GLU A 92 14.43 -13.10 -2.93
C GLU A 92 15.59 -12.38 -3.64
N ALA A 93 15.29 -11.63 -4.70
CA ALA A 93 16.23 -10.69 -5.31
C ALA A 93 16.43 -9.43 -4.46
N SER A 94 17.59 -8.79 -4.63
CA SER A 94 17.86 -7.49 -4.03
C SER A 94 16.88 -6.42 -4.50
N ALA A 95 16.71 -5.37 -3.69
CA ALA A 95 15.89 -4.22 -4.05
C ALA A 95 16.37 -3.54 -5.34
N ALA A 96 17.69 -3.51 -5.58
CA ALA A 96 18.26 -2.98 -6.80
C ALA A 96 17.93 -3.83 -8.03
N GLU A 97 17.98 -5.16 -7.91
CA GLU A 97 17.58 -6.09 -8.98
C GLU A 97 16.08 -5.98 -9.29
N VAL A 98 15.23 -5.84 -8.27
CA VAL A 98 13.78 -5.63 -8.48
C VAL A 98 13.51 -4.26 -9.12
N ALA A 99 14.24 -3.21 -8.74
CA ALA A 99 14.09 -1.90 -9.37
C ALA A 99 14.51 -1.90 -10.85
N ALA A 100 15.51 -2.71 -11.22
CA ALA A 100 15.96 -2.87 -12.60
C ALA A 100 15.05 -3.80 -13.42
N ASP A 101 14.50 -4.85 -12.79
CA ASP A 101 13.60 -5.81 -13.40
C ASP A 101 12.48 -6.20 -12.41
N PRO A 102 11.36 -5.46 -12.41
CA PRO A 102 10.25 -5.71 -11.50
C PRO A 102 9.63 -7.10 -11.67
N THR A 103 9.80 -7.74 -12.85
CA THR A 103 9.25 -9.07 -13.13
C THR A 103 9.89 -10.18 -12.30
N ARG A 104 11.01 -9.90 -11.62
CA ARG A 104 11.58 -10.79 -10.60
C ARG A 104 10.54 -11.19 -9.55
N LEU A 105 9.68 -10.26 -9.13
CA LEU A 105 8.61 -10.52 -8.17
C LEU A 105 7.62 -11.61 -8.62
N CYS A 106 7.53 -11.91 -9.92
CA CYS A 106 6.62 -12.93 -10.45
C CYS A 106 7.01 -14.36 -10.05
N ALA A 107 8.27 -14.61 -9.67
CA ALA A 107 8.75 -15.93 -9.24
C ALA A 107 9.59 -15.89 -7.94
N GLN A 108 9.96 -14.70 -7.50
CA GLN A 108 10.86 -14.47 -6.37
C GLN A 108 10.18 -13.72 -5.21
N LEU A 109 8.85 -13.62 -5.19
CA LEU A 109 8.15 -13.21 -3.97
C LEU A 109 8.13 -14.39 -2.98
N ARG A 110 8.52 -14.14 -1.74
CA ARG A 110 8.45 -15.05 -0.59
C ARG A 110 7.67 -14.38 0.53
N PHE A 111 7.23 -15.16 1.50
CA PHE A 111 6.52 -14.67 2.68
C PHE A 111 7.24 -15.08 3.95
N LEU A 112 7.12 -14.27 5.00
CA LEU A 112 7.51 -14.68 6.34
C LEU A 112 6.59 -15.79 6.82
N THR A 113 7.15 -16.78 7.52
CA THR A 113 6.44 -17.99 7.94
C THR A 113 6.66 -18.30 9.40
N THR A 114 5.73 -19.04 10.00
CA THR A 114 5.78 -19.45 11.41
C THR A 114 6.83 -20.54 11.67
N GLY A 115 7.37 -21.16 10.61
CA GLY A 115 8.21 -22.36 10.67
C GLY A 115 7.42 -23.67 10.85
N GLY A 116 6.12 -23.60 11.11
CA GLY A 116 5.20 -24.75 11.07
C GLY A 116 4.43 -24.82 9.76
N ALA A 117 3.69 -25.90 9.54
CA ALA A 117 2.88 -26.13 8.35
C ALA A 117 1.55 -26.82 8.70
N THR A 118 0.47 -26.37 8.08
CA THR A 118 -0.87 -26.94 8.22
C THR A 118 -1.29 -27.61 6.91
N GLY A 119 -1.35 -28.95 6.90
CA GLY A 119 -1.68 -29.73 5.71
C GLY A 119 -0.46 -29.98 4.81
N PRO A 120 -0.64 -30.25 3.51
CA PRO A 120 0.43 -30.63 2.58
C PRO A 120 1.13 -29.39 1.97
N VAL A 121 1.60 -28.49 2.84
CA VAL A 121 2.29 -27.24 2.48
C VAL A 121 3.67 -27.21 3.12
N GLU A 122 4.58 -26.38 2.61
CA GLU A 122 5.94 -26.24 3.15
C GLU A 122 5.95 -25.48 4.47
N ALA A 123 5.16 -24.40 4.57
CA ALA A 123 5.03 -23.60 5.77
C ALA A 123 3.73 -22.77 5.77
N ASP A 124 3.31 -22.35 6.97
CA ASP A 124 2.23 -21.40 7.20
C ASP A 124 2.79 -19.99 7.26
N PHE A 125 2.21 -19.05 6.51
CA PHE A 125 2.58 -17.64 6.59
C PHE A 125 2.37 -17.12 8.02
N ALA A 126 3.22 -16.17 8.42
CA ALA A 126 3.17 -15.56 9.74
C ALA A 126 2.35 -14.27 9.71
N GLY A 127 1.33 -14.21 10.58
CA GLY A 127 0.56 -13.00 10.82
C GLY A 127 1.41 -11.91 11.47
N ALA A 128 1.20 -10.64 11.08
CA ALA A 128 1.85 -9.51 11.73
C ALA A 128 1.30 -9.29 13.14
N SER A 129 2.16 -9.42 14.14
CA SER A 129 1.78 -9.25 15.55
C SER A 129 2.18 -7.90 16.11
N MET A 130 1.35 -7.38 17.00
CA MET A 130 1.54 -6.08 17.66
C MET A 130 1.81 -6.25 19.15
N THR A 131 2.66 -5.39 19.69
CA THR A 131 2.86 -5.17 21.13
C THR A 131 2.45 -3.74 21.46
N PRO A 132 1.59 -3.49 22.47
CA PRO A 132 1.15 -2.15 22.81
C PRO A 132 2.26 -1.38 23.54
N PRO A 133 2.22 -0.03 23.57
CA PRO A 133 3.14 0.76 24.38
C PRO A 133 3.03 0.40 25.88
N PRO A 134 4.09 0.58 26.68
CA PRO A 134 4.03 0.31 28.11
C PRO A 134 2.87 1.05 28.80
N GLY A 135 2.03 0.30 29.53
CA GLY A 135 0.89 0.85 30.26
C GLY A 135 -0.41 0.97 29.46
N HIS A 136 -0.43 0.51 28.21
CA HIS A 136 -1.62 0.46 27.35
C HIS A 136 -2.03 -0.98 27.02
N ASP A 137 -3.32 -1.17 26.78
CA ASP A 137 -3.89 -2.45 26.34
C ASP A 137 -3.92 -2.54 24.80
N LEU A 138 -3.76 -3.75 24.25
CA LEU A 138 -3.90 -3.98 22.80
C LEU A 138 -5.27 -3.58 22.26
N ALA A 139 -6.32 -3.73 23.07
CA ALA A 139 -7.69 -3.39 22.69
C ALA A 139 -7.91 -1.88 22.47
N GLU A 140 -6.95 -1.02 22.80
CA GLU A 140 -6.95 0.41 22.44
C GLU A 140 -6.55 0.65 20.96
N TYR A 141 -5.94 -0.36 20.32
CA TYR A 141 -5.36 -0.24 18.98
C TYR A 141 -5.87 -1.31 18.00
N ILE A 142 -6.30 -2.46 18.50
CA ILE A 142 -6.85 -3.57 17.70
C ILE A 142 -8.28 -3.82 18.15
N HIS A 143 -9.24 -3.43 17.31
CA HIS A 143 -10.66 -3.52 17.58
C HIS A 143 -11.32 -4.70 16.86
N ALA A 144 -10.71 -5.27 15.82
CA ALA A 144 -11.19 -6.45 15.11
C ALA A 144 -10.08 -7.50 14.93
N PRO A 145 -9.57 -8.07 16.04
CA PRO A 145 -8.46 -9.02 15.97
C PRO A 145 -8.77 -10.23 15.08
N ALA A 146 -7.71 -10.78 14.47
CA ALA A 146 -7.81 -11.92 13.56
C ALA A 146 -8.44 -13.17 14.21
N GLY A 147 -9.01 -14.03 13.37
CA GLY A 147 -9.72 -15.26 13.73
C GLY A 147 -11.25 -15.10 13.68
N PRO A 148 -12.01 -16.04 14.27
CA PRO A 148 -13.47 -15.96 14.28
C PRO A 148 -13.97 -14.62 14.83
N ARG A 149 -14.75 -13.88 14.04
CA ARG A 149 -15.18 -12.51 14.38
C ARG A 149 -15.85 -12.46 15.74
N GLY A 150 -15.40 -11.54 16.59
CA GLY A 150 -15.89 -11.35 17.96
C GLY A 150 -15.36 -12.37 18.99
N ALA A 151 -14.58 -13.37 18.59
CA ALA A 151 -14.03 -14.35 19.52
C ALA A 151 -12.73 -13.90 20.20
N GLY A 152 -11.98 -12.96 19.60
CA GLY A 152 -10.74 -12.43 20.16
C GLY A 152 -9.65 -13.48 20.39
N LEU A 153 -9.59 -14.51 19.53
CA LEU A 153 -8.64 -15.63 19.71
C LEU A 153 -7.18 -15.22 19.50
N PHE A 154 -6.93 -14.23 18.64
CA PHE A 154 -5.60 -13.73 18.32
C PHE A 154 -5.52 -12.22 18.56
N PRO A 155 -5.58 -11.76 19.83
CA PRO A 155 -5.76 -10.35 20.17
C PRO A 155 -4.58 -9.45 19.76
N SER A 156 -3.42 -10.02 19.46
CA SER A 156 -2.24 -9.30 18.99
C SER A 156 -2.12 -9.23 17.47
N LEU A 157 -3.00 -9.91 16.71
CA LEU A 157 -3.02 -9.85 15.26
C LEU A 157 -4.16 -8.91 14.85
N PRO A 158 -3.86 -7.77 14.19
CA PRO A 158 -4.88 -6.97 13.52
C PRO A 158 -5.67 -7.85 12.54
N GLY A 159 -6.93 -7.52 12.32
CA GLY A 159 -7.79 -8.23 11.39
C GLY A 159 -8.50 -7.32 10.41
N ASP A 160 -9.66 -7.74 9.91
CA ASP A 160 -10.40 -7.09 8.83
C ASP A 160 -10.45 -5.55 8.99
N PHE A 161 -9.98 -4.84 7.95
CA PHE A 161 -9.89 -3.37 7.88
C PHE A 161 -8.92 -2.71 8.88
N GLU A 162 -8.20 -3.47 9.70
CA GLU A 162 -7.10 -2.99 10.57
C GLU A 162 -5.75 -3.32 9.93
N VAL A 163 -5.56 -2.82 8.71
CA VAL A 163 -4.51 -3.20 7.77
C VAL A 163 -3.41 -2.14 7.69
N PRO A 164 -2.20 -2.47 7.19
CA PRO A 164 -1.20 -1.45 6.90
C PRO A 164 -1.71 -0.50 5.81
N SER A 165 -1.59 0.82 6.01
CA SER A 165 -1.97 1.84 5.02
C SER A 165 -0.77 2.50 4.35
N GLY A 166 0.38 2.51 5.03
CA GLY A 166 1.65 2.97 4.47
C GLY A 166 2.82 2.60 5.34
N ALA A 167 4.01 2.56 4.78
CA ALA A 167 5.20 2.16 5.51
C ALA A 167 6.46 2.83 4.94
N PHE A 168 7.49 2.96 5.78
CA PHE A 168 8.77 3.56 5.39
C PHE A 168 9.93 3.00 6.21
N SER A 169 11.13 3.07 5.64
CA SER A 169 12.38 2.64 6.29
C SER A 169 13.11 3.84 6.89
N ALA A 170 13.49 3.77 8.16
CA ALA A 170 14.28 4.81 8.82
C ALA A 170 15.06 4.23 10.02
N GLY A 171 16.29 4.71 10.25
CA GLY A 171 17.05 4.39 11.46
C GLY A 171 17.28 2.90 11.73
N GLY A 172 17.38 2.06 10.69
CA GLY A 172 17.53 0.61 10.84
C GLY A 172 16.24 -0.14 11.20
N SER A 173 15.09 0.53 11.14
CA SER A 173 13.77 -0.06 11.35
C SER A 173 12.85 0.20 10.16
N ILE A 174 11.74 -0.54 10.10
CA ILE A 174 10.61 -0.20 9.26
C ILE A 174 9.48 0.30 10.16
N TYR A 175 8.83 1.37 9.75
CA TYR A 175 7.68 1.96 10.42
C TYR A 175 6.44 1.77 9.55
N LEU A 176 5.32 1.44 10.16
CA LEU A 176 4.06 1.17 9.47
C LEU A 176 2.94 1.98 10.09
N PHE A 177 2.18 2.66 9.25
CA PHE A 177 0.88 3.19 9.60
C PHE A 177 -0.16 2.10 9.40
N TYR A 178 -1.03 1.96 10.39
CA TYR A 178 -2.11 0.98 10.42
C TYR A 178 -3.43 1.70 10.57
N THR A 179 -4.48 1.24 9.90
CA THR A 179 -5.85 1.68 10.16
C THR A 179 -6.40 0.96 11.38
N THR A 180 -7.36 1.59 12.06
CA THR A 180 -8.22 0.97 13.05
C THR A 180 -9.68 1.17 12.68
N ILE A 181 -10.55 0.30 13.17
CA ILE A 181 -11.98 0.40 12.90
C ILE A 181 -12.77 0.92 14.10
N ASN A 182 -13.94 1.46 13.85
CA ASN A 182 -15.05 1.43 14.79
C ASN A 182 -15.91 0.18 14.48
N GLN A 183 -16.49 -0.45 15.50
CA GLN A 183 -17.34 -1.64 15.30
C GLN A 183 -18.80 -1.31 14.98
N ASP A 184 -19.31 -0.17 15.47
CA ASP A 184 -20.70 0.27 15.26
C ASP A 184 -20.78 1.80 15.01
N PRO A 185 -20.97 2.26 13.76
CA PRO A 185 -20.96 1.44 12.54
C PRO A 185 -19.58 0.83 12.28
N PHE A 186 -19.55 -0.27 11.52
CA PHE A 186 -18.30 -0.92 11.08
C PHE A 186 -17.63 -0.04 10.01
N GLU A 187 -16.62 0.74 10.40
CA GLU A 187 -15.94 1.71 9.53
C GLU A 187 -14.48 1.91 9.95
N MET A 188 -13.56 2.11 9.01
CA MET A 188 -12.21 2.61 9.33
C MET A 188 -12.35 4.00 9.98
N ARG A 189 -11.70 4.24 11.12
CA ARG A 189 -11.92 5.47 11.90
C ARG A 189 -10.71 6.00 12.67
N GLY A 190 -9.61 5.26 12.71
CA GLY A 190 -8.40 5.66 13.39
C GLY A 190 -7.15 5.16 12.69
N SER A 191 -6.01 5.63 13.15
CA SER A 191 -4.71 5.13 12.72
C SER A 191 -3.70 5.13 13.84
N TYR A 192 -2.71 4.26 13.75
CA TYR A 192 -1.56 4.25 14.66
C TYR A 192 -0.25 4.01 13.90
N LEU A 193 0.86 4.38 14.53
CA LEU A 193 2.20 4.11 14.04
C LEU A 193 2.79 2.93 14.81
N ALA A 194 3.22 1.90 14.10
CA ALA A 194 3.96 0.77 14.62
C ALA A 194 5.39 0.74 14.06
N ARG A 195 6.29 0.07 14.78
CA ARG A 195 7.70 -0.08 14.41
C ARG A 195 8.10 -1.54 14.41
N TRP A 196 8.63 -2.00 13.28
CA TRP A 196 9.41 -3.22 13.20
C TRP A 196 10.89 -2.90 13.45
N ALA A 197 11.35 -3.14 14.68
CA ALA A 197 12.66 -2.67 15.12
C ALA A 197 13.83 -3.32 14.37
N THR A 198 13.71 -4.61 14.05
CA THR A 198 14.75 -5.42 13.37
C THR A 198 14.15 -6.23 12.22
N PRO A 199 13.89 -5.59 11.06
CA PRO A 199 13.37 -6.28 9.89
C PRO A 199 14.26 -7.44 9.44
N SER A 200 13.66 -8.57 9.10
CA SER A 200 14.36 -9.79 8.67
C SER A 200 13.52 -10.57 7.67
N THR A 201 14.16 -11.36 6.81
CA THR A 201 13.50 -12.29 5.87
C THR A 201 13.21 -13.65 6.50
N THR A 202 13.54 -13.81 7.80
CA THR A 202 13.29 -15.02 8.59
C THR A 202 12.58 -14.68 9.88
N GLY A 203 11.80 -15.63 10.42
CA GLY A 203 11.03 -15.44 11.64
C GLY A 203 9.68 -14.80 11.37
N VAL A 204 9.03 -14.35 12.44
CA VAL A 204 7.67 -13.78 12.39
C VAL A 204 7.71 -12.25 12.45
N PRO A 205 6.81 -11.55 11.74
CA PRO A 205 6.68 -10.11 11.85
C PRO A 205 6.07 -9.72 13.20
N ALA A 206 6.83 -8.96 13.98
CA ALA A 206 6.44 -8.48 15.30
C ALA A 206 6.79 -7.00 15.43
N TYR A 207 5.78 -6.18 15.71
CA TYR A 207 5.88 -4.73 15.73
C TYR A 207 5.54 -4.18 17.10
N ASP A 208 6.25 -3.11 17.49
CA ASP A 208 5.91 -2.32 18.65
C ASP A 208 5.02 -1.15 18.21
N ILE A 209 3.80 -1.08 18.72
CA ILE A 209 2.96 0.11 18.55
C ILE A 209 3.63 1.26 19.31
N LEU A 210 3.74 2.42 18.66
CA LEU A 210 4.31 3.61 19.27
C LEU A 210 3.22 4.50 19.87
N TYR A 211 2.20 4.83 19.06
CA TYR A 211 1.08 5.69 19.47
C TYR A 211 0.00 5.75 18.39
N ALA A 212 -1.22 6.15 18.80
CA ALA A 212 -2.28 6.57 17.89
C ALA A 212 -1.88 7.87 17.16
N VAL A 213 -2.11 7.91 15.85
CA VAL A 213 -1.73 9.02 14.97
C VAL A 213 -2.91 9.97 14.79
N ASP A 214 -4.06 9.44 14.41
CA ASP A 214 -5.28 10.21 14.24
C ASP A 214 -6.50 9.32 14.55
N GLU A 215 -7.61 9.96 14.89
CA GLU A 215 -8.88 9.29 15.16
C GLU A 215 -10.03 10.25 14.93
N ARG A 216 -11.21 9.71 14.57
CA ARG A 216 -12.51 10.42 14.51
C ARG A 216 -12.55 11.50 13.41
N PHE A 217 -13.58 11.45 12.57
CA PHE A 217 -13.80 12.42 11.47
C PHE A 217 -14.32 13.78 11.93
N ASP A 218 -13.81 14.31 13.04
CA ASP A 218 -14.18 15.64 13.51
C ASP A 218 -12.98 16.43 14.02
N ASP A 219 -13.22 17.73 14.24
CA ASP A 219 -12.24 18.72 14.69
C ASP A 219 -11.57 18.39 16.04
N ALA A 220 -12.01 17.34 16.74
CA ALA A 220 -11.40 16.87 17.97
C ALA A 220 -10.32 15.79 17.75
N GLY A 221 -10.16 15.27 16.52
CA GLY A 221 -9.07 14.35 16.17
C GLY A 221 -7.69 15.03 16.25
N PRO A 222 -6.61 14.32 16.66
CA PRO A 222 -5.27 14.89 16.74
C PRO A 222 -4.78 15.54 15.45
N LEU A 223 -5.23 15.04 14.29
CA LEU A 223 -5.01 15.64 12.97
C LEU A 223 -6.34 15.82 12.23
N ARG A 224 -7.42 16.11 12.98
CA ARG A 224 -8.80 16.36 12.52
C ARG A 224 -9.47 15.20 11.78
N GLY A 225 -8.94 13.98 11.91
CA GLY A 225 -9.46 12.80 11.21
C GLY A 225 -9.11 12.74 9.73
N ASP A 226 -8.13 13.51 9.27
CA ASP A 226 -7.69 13.55 7.87
C ASP A 226 -6.60 12.52 7.56
N PHE A 227 -6.07 11.81 8.58
CA PHE A 227 -4.93 10.90 8.45
C PHE A 227 -5.28 9.49 8.96
N ILE A 228 -6.34 8.90 8.43
CA ILE A 228 -6.75 7.52 8.76
C ILE A 228 -6.03 6.52 7.85
N ASN A 229 -6.15 6.70 6.54
CA ASN A 229 -5.34 5.98 5.55
C ASN A 229 -4.17 6.88 5.14
N ILE A 230 -2.93 6.40 5.27
CA ILE A 230 -1.73 7.23 5.19
C ILE A 230 -0.72 6.60 4.23
N ALA A 231 -0.40 7.29 3.14
CA ALA A 231 0.83 7.03 2.40
C ALA A 231 2.00 7.82 3.02
N ALA A 232 3.17 7.19 3.09
CA ALA A 232 4.35 7.76 3.73
C ALA A 232 5.49 7.99 2.73
N LEU A 233 6.17 9.13 2.84
CA LEU A 233 7.36 9.45 2.06
C LEU A 233 8.43 10.03 2.98
N VAL A 234 9.62 9.44 2.99
CA VAL A 234 10.78 10.05 3.65
C VAL A 234 11.46 10.97 2.65
N ASP A 235 11.61 12.25 3.03
CA ASP A 235 12.29 13.25 2.24
C ASP A 235 13.06 14.21 3.17
N GLY A 236 14.37 14.25 2.99
CA GLY A 236 15.27 14.97 3.89
C GLY A 236 15.12 14.52 5.37
N PRO A 237 14.97 15.45 6.33
CA PRO A 237 14.84 15.12 7.75
C PRO A 237 13.41 14.77 8.17
N TYR A 238 12.46 14.71 7.24
CA TYR A 238 11.05 14.52 7.52
C TYR A 238 10.53 13.19 6.97
N VAL A 239 9.48 12.69 7.62
CA VAL A 239 8.48 11.84 6.97
C VAL A 239 7.25 12.69 6.67
N TYR A 240 6.80 12.63 5.43
CA TYR A 240 5.57 13.22 4.94
C TYR A 240 4.46 12.16 4.97
N LEU A 241 3.28 12.57 5.43
CA LEU A 241 2.08 11.75 5.51
C LEU A 241 1.07 12.35 4.53
N TYR A 242 0.71 11.59 3.50
CA TYR A 242 -0.36 11.89 2.58
C TYR A 242 -1.59 11.16 3.10
N GLY A 243 -2.41 11.90 3.85
CA GLY A 243 -3.54 11.36 4.60
C GLY A 243 -4.85 11.53 3.86
N THR A 244 -5.69 10.51 3.94
CA THR A 244 -7.13 10.60 3.70
C THR A 244 -7.88 10.19 4.97
N GLY A 245 -8.99 10.87 5.24
CA GLY A 245 -9.88 10.61 6.35
C GLY A 245 -10.92 9.54 6.06
N ALA A 246 -12.19 9.96 5.95
CA ALA A 246 -13.32 9.05 5.69
C ALA A 246 -13.03 8.11 4.52
N TYR A 247 -13.19 6.81 4.77
CA TYR A 247 -12.76 5.78 3.83
C TYR A 247 -13.40 6.01 2.46
N ARG A 248 -12.55 6.26 1.45
CA ARG A 248 -12.98 6.48 0.06
C ARG A 248 -13.86 7.70 -0.17
N ALA A 249 -13.84 8.64 0.78
CA ALA A 249 -14.69 9.82 0.82
C ALA A 249 -13.98 11.04 1.45
N SER A 250 -12.68 11.19 1.20
CA SER A 250 -11.85 12.28 1.72
C SER A 250 -10.80 12.74 0.70
N PRO A 251 -10.55 14.06 0.58
CA PRO A 251 -9.42 14.57 -0.20
C PRO A 251 -8.08 14.23 0.47
N VAL A 252 -6.96 14.46 -0.23
CA VAL A 252 -5.63 14.21 0.32
C VAL A 252 -5.12 15.45 1.05
N HIS A 253 -4.89 15.31 2.35
CA HIS A 253 -4.19 16.28 3.17
C HIS A 253 -2.73 15.87 3.37
N LEU A 254 -1.89 16.85 3.72
CA LEU A 254 -0.48 16.62 3.93
C LEU A 254 -0.07 17.05 5.34
N ALA A 255 0.63 16.15 6.02
CA ALA A 255 1.34 16.45 7.26
C ALA A 255 2.79 16.02 7.13
N ARG A 256 3.64 16.50 8.04
CA ARG A 256 5.00 15.98 8.17
C ARG A 256 5.42 15.95 9.63
N LYS A 257 6.44 15.15 9.89
CA LYS A 257 7.12 15.09 11.18
C LYS A 257 8.60 14.80 10.99
N ARG A 258 9.45 15.35 11.85
CA ARG A 258 10.88 15.04 11.80
C ARG A 258 11.13 13.58 12.19
N LEU A 259 12.03 12.93 11.47
CA LEU A 259 12.39 11.53 11.71
C LEU A 259 12.95 11.30 13.12
N ASP A 260 13.76 12.22 13.64
CA ASP A 260 14.37 12.09 14.98
C ASP A 260 13.34 12.16 16.11
N ASP A 261 12.14 12.68 15.84
CA ASP A 261 11.07 12.87 16.82
C ASP A 261 9.99 11.77 16.72
N LEU A 262 10.17 10.79 15.83
CA LEU A 262 9.16 9.75 15.53
C LEU A 262 8.75 8.88 16.71
N ALA A 263 9.59 8.73 17.73
CA ALA A 263 9.25 7.94 18.91
C ALA A 263 8.28 8.64 19.87
N THR A 264 8.13 9.96 19.76
CA THR A 264 7.32 10.77 20.68
C THR A 264 5.93 11.01 20.09
N PRO A 265 4.81 10.79 20.79
CA PRO A 265 3.48 11.08 20.25
C PRO A 265 3.28 12.54 19.83
N GLY A 266 2.46 12.79 18.80
CA GLY A 266 2.17 14.13 18.28
C GLY A 266 3.34 14.78 17.50
N GLY A 267 3.42 16.11 17.51
CA GLY A 267 4.53 16.86 16.88
C GLY A 267 4.47 16.94 15.35
N PHE A 268 3.30 16.67 14.76
CA PHE A 268 3.07 16.84 13.34
C PHE A 268 2.77 18.30 13.00
N GLU A 269 3.24 18.73 11.84
CA GLU A 269 2.83 19.99 11.20
C GLU A 269 1.96 19.63 9.99
N ARG A 270 0.90 20.40 9.74
CA ARG A 270 0.04 20.23 8.56
C ARG A 270 0.36 21.27 7.51
N TYR A 271 0.21 20.91 6.24
CA TYR A 271 0.42 21.83 5.12
C TYR A 271 -0.91 22.36 4.61
N ASP A 272 -1.04 23.68 4.55
CA ASP A 272 -2.17 24.34 3.91
C ASP A 272 -1.83 24.68 2.45
N ALA A 273 -2.39 23.91 1.52
CA ALA A 273 -2.13 24.09 0.09
C ALA A 273 -2.61 25.45 -0.47
N ALA A 274 -3.54 26.14 0.21
CA ALA A 274 -4.03 27.44 -0.23
C ALA A 274 -3.04 28.57 0.07
N THR A 275 -2.27 28.44 1.15
CA THR A 275 -1.33 29.48 1.61
C THR A 275 0.13 29.09 1.44
N GLY A 276 0.43 27.80 1.24
CA GLY A 276 1.78 27.25 1.20
C GLY A 276 2.46 27.19 2.57
N ALA A 277 1.69 27.25 3.66
CA ALA A 277 2.20 27.32 5.02
C ALA A 277 2.14 25.97 5.74
N TRP A 278 3.14 25.71 6.58
CA TRP A 278 3.10 24.67 7.61
C TRP A 278 2.47 25.26 8.87
N VAL A 279 1.41 24.63 9.36
CA VAL A 279 0.59 25.06 10.50
C VAL A 279 0.51 23.95 11.55
N GLY A 280 -0.10 24.26 12.69
CA GLY A 280 -0.30 23.30 13.78
C GLY A 280 -1.15 22.09 13.39
N PRO A 281 -1.07 20.99 14.17
CA PRO A 281 -1.72 19.71 13.85
C PRO A 281 -3.26 19.77 13.84
N ASP A 282 -3.86 20.67 14.61
CA ASP A 282 -5.31 20.84 14.74
C ASP A 282 -5.88 21.94 13.81
N ALA A 283 -5.02 22.62 13.05
CA ALA A 283 -5.42 23.66 12.12
C ALA A 283 -6.09 23.08 10.87
N ALA A 284 -7.19 23.72 10.44
CA ALA A 284 -7.80 23.43 9.15
C ALA A 284 -6.84 23.84 8.01
N THR A 285 -6.74 23.01 6.99
CA THR A 285 -5.81 23.18 5.85
C THR A 285 -6.52 22.86 4.55
N ALA A 286 -6.20 23.56 3.46
CA ALA A 286 -6.64 23.12 2.15
C ALA A 286 -5.89 21.85 1.72
N PRO A 287 -6.57 20.87 1.10
CA PRO A 287 -5.94 19.63 0.66
C PRO A 287 -4.98 19.87 -0.51
N ILE A 288 -3.96 19.01 -0.62
CA ILE A 288 -3.02 19.00 -1.75
C ILE A 288 -3.62 18.32 -2.99
N VAL A 289 -4.63 17.44 -2.81
CA VAL A 289 -5.46 16.89 -3.87
C VAL A 289 -6.93 17.01 -3.45
N PRO A 290 -7.74 17.84 -4.15
CA PRO A 290 -9.11 18.15 -3.72
C PRO A 290 -10.16 17.10 -4.11
N GLU A 291 -9.83 16.07 -4.90
CA GLU A 291 -10.77 15.00 -5.27
C GLU A 291 -11.13 14.19 -4.01
N PRO A 292 -12.41 14.12 -3.60
CA PRO A 292 -12.79 13.42 -2.37
C PRO A 292 -13.02 11.92 -2.56
N GLY A 293 -13.20 11.42 -3.78
CA GLY A 293 -13.52 10.02 -4.06
C GLY A 293 -12.31 9.10 -4.19
N LEU A 294 -11.32 9.22 -3.29
CA LEU A 294 -10.02 8.55 -3.39
C LEU A 294 -9.90 7.31 -2.49
N GLY A 295 -9.48 6.18 -3.05
CA GLY A 295 -9.02 5.02 -2.32
C GLY A 295 -7.57 5.12 -1.85
N GLU A 296 -6.96 3.97 -1.64
CA GLU A 296 -5.58 3.86 -1.14
C GLU A 296 -4.61 4.64 -2.04
N VAL A 297 -3.72 5.42 -1.41
CA VAL A 297 -2.75 6.29 -2.09
C VAL A 297 -1.34 5.70 -1.95
N SER A 298 -0.47 5.95 -2.93
CA SER A 298 0.97 5.76 -2.76
C SER A 298 1.73 6.96 -3.34
N VAL A 299 2.83 7.33 -2.68
CA VAL A 299 3.68 8.44 -3.13
C VAL A 299 5.14 8.03 -3.10
N ARG A 300 5.89 8.39 -4.14
CA ARG A 300 7.32 8.11 -4.23
C ARG A 300 8.04 9.20 -5.02
N HIS A 301 9.24 9.56 -4.59
CA HIS A 301 10.18 10.30 -5.44
C HIS A 301 10.84 9.36 -6.45
N VAL A 302 10.81 9.72 -7.73
CA VAL A 302 11.39 8.95 -8.83
C VAL A 302 12.55 9.76 -9.44
N PRO A 303 13.79 9.54 -8.98
CA PRO A 303 14.94 10.35 -9.41
C PRO A 303 15.18 10.33 -10.93
N ALA A 304 14.89 9.21 -11.60
CA ALA A 304 15.09 9.04 -13.03
C ALA A 304 14.27 10.01 -13.90
N ILE A 305 13.20 10.60 -13.35
CA ILE A 305 12.39 11.64 -14.00
C ILE A 305 12.35 12.94 -13.18
N ASP A 306 13.09 12.99 -12.07
CA ASP A 306 13.13 14.10 -11.10
C ASP A 306 11.74 14.56 -10.66
N ARG A 307 10.85 13.61 -10.33
CA ARG A 307 9.47 13.92 -9.90
C ARG A 307 9.02 13.09 -8.71
N TYR A 308 8.22 13.73 -7.87
CA TYR A 308 7.34 13.03 -6.95
C TYR A 308 6.12 12.55 -7.76
N VAL A 309 5.81 11.26 -7.61
CA VAL A 309 4.67 10.63 -8.26
C VAL A 309 3.72 10.13 -7.18
N MET A 310 2.46 10.49 -7.31
CA MET A 310 1.35 9.94 -6.53
C MET A 310 0.55 9.02 -7.45
N LEU A 311 0.20 7.84 -6.95
CA LEU A 311 -0.71 6.91 -7.61
C LEU A 311 -1.86 6.65 -6.66
N ASP A 312 -3.09 6.81 -7.15
CA ASP A 312 -4.30 6.70 -6.35
C ASP A 312 -5.43 6.05 -7.16
N GLN A 313 -6.46 5.58 -6.44
CA GLN A 313 -7.70 5.11 -7.03
C GLN A 313 -8.78 6.19 -6.91
N GLU A 314 -9.32 6.67 -8.02
CA GLU A 314 -10.48 7.57 -8.02
C GLU A 314 -11.77 6.81 -8.34
N ILE A 315 -12.60 6.59 -7.32
CA ILE A 315 -13.80 5.75 -7.38
C ILE A 315 -14.93 6.44 -8.13
N THR A 316 -15.12 7.72 -7.85
CA THR A 316 -16.15 8.59 -8.45
C THR A 316 -15.88 8.90 -9.93
N ALA A 317 -14.62 8.78 -10.37
CA ALA A 317 -14.19 8.98 -11.76
C ALA A 317 -14.12 7.67 -12.56
N GLY A 318 -15.14 6.81 -12.40
CA GLY A 318 -15.25 5.54 -13.13
C GLY A 318 -14.29 4.46 -12.63
N ASN A 319 -13.97 4.47 -11.32
CA ASN A 319 -12.97 3.62 -10.70
C ASN A 319 -11.69 3.59 -11.56
N ARG A 320 -10.99 4.72 -11.60
CA ARG A 320 -9.74 4.87 -12.37
C ARG A 320 -8.52 4.81 -11.47
N ILE A 321 -7.41 4.35 -12.03
CA ILE A 321 -6.08 4.58 -11.48
C ILE A 321 -5.61 5.92 -12.01
N ALA A 322 -5.30 6.86 -11.11
CA ALA A 322 -4.80 8.18 -11.47
C ALA A 322 -3.34 8.34 -11.01
N ALA A 323 -2.51 8.89 -11.90
CA ALA A 323 -1.16 9.32 -11.58
C ALA A 323 -1.12 10.86 -11.51
N ARG A 324 -0.37 11.39 -10.54
CA ARG A 324 -0.13 12.84 -10.38
C ARG A 324 1.36 13.07 -10.18
N PHE A 325 1.84 14.20 -10.68
CA PHE A 325 3.26 14.56 -10.68
C PHE A 325 3.48 15.88 -9.98
N ALA A 326 4.57 15.99 -9.21
CA ALA A 326 4.99 17.20 -8.53
C ALA A 326 6.52 17.34 -8.50
N GLU A 327 7.00 18.58 -8.39
CA GLU A 327 8.43 18.92 -8.25
C GLU A 327 8.89 18.97 -6.79
N ALA A 328 7.94 19.03 -5.85
CA ALA A 328 8.17 19.03 -4.41
C ALA A 328 7.17 18.08 -3.73
N PRO A 329 7.46 17.53 -2.55
CA PRO A 329 6.55 16.62 -1.85
C PRO A 329 5.20 17.28 -1.52
N GLU A 330 5.19 18.60 -1.28
CA GLU A 330 3.97 19.36 -1.05
C GLU A 330 3.16 19.70 -2.31
N GLY A 331 3.72 19.49 -3.50
CA GLY A 331 3.13 19.94 -4.76
C GLY A 331 3.67 21.29 -5.25
N PRO A 332 2.91 22.05 -6.06
CA PRO A 332 1.56 21.72 -6.51
C PRO A 332 1.53 20.43 -7.32
N TRP A 333 0.57 19.56 -7.04
CA TRP A 333 0.35 18.32 -7.77
C TRP A 333 -0.37 18.60 -9.09
N SER A 334 0.01 17.89 -10.14
CA SER A 334 -0.66 17.98 -11.44
C SER A 334 -2.14 17.59 -11.36
N ALA A 335 -2.89 17.97 -12.39
CA ALA A 335 -4.16 17.29 -12.70
C ALA A 335 -3.92 15.78 -12.85
N PRO A 336 -4.94 14.93 -12.57
CA PRO A 336 -4.78 13.48 -12.65
C PRO A 336 -4.61 13.03 -14.10
N VAL A 337 -3.60 12.19 -14.32
CA VAL A 337 -3.39 11.44 -15.54
C VAL A 337 -4.04 10.07 -15.37
N THR A 338 -5.08 9.78 -16.17
CA THR A 338 -5.72 8.45 -16.14
C THR A 338 -4.74 7.39 -16.64
N VAL A 339 -4.33 6.48 -15.77
CA VAL A 339 -3.50 5.32 -16.11
C VAL A 339 -4.36 4.16 -16.62
N ALA A 340 -5.49 3.91 -15.95
CA ALA A 340 -6.47 2.90 -16.31
C ALA A 340 -7.86 3.32 -15.81
N THR A 341 -8.94 2.88 -16.45
CA THR A 341 -10.31 3.05 -15.93
C THR A 341 -11.16 1.83 -16.26
N MET A 342 -12.05 1.44 -15.35
CA MET A 342 -12.96 0.31 -15.55
C MET A 342 -13.91 0.51 -16.73
N GLY A 343 -14.14 1.77 -17.15
CA GLY A 343 -14.97 2.09 -18.31
C GLY A 343 -14.29 1.95 -19.67
N ASP A 344 -12.99 1.65 -19.74
CA ASP A 344 -12.27 1.51 -21.01
C ASP A 344 -12.57 0.16 -21.67
N PRO A 345 -13.15 0.13 -22.90
CA PRO A 345 -13.38 -1.11 -23.63
C PRO A 345 -12.10 -1.89 -23.97
N GLY A 346 -10.97 -1.19 -24.15
CA GLY A 346 -9.68 -1.80 -24.39
C GLY A 346 -9.17 -2.56 -23.18
N PHE A 347 -9.19 -1.90 -22.01
CA PHE A 347 -8.97 -2.56 -20.72
C PHE A 347 -9.90 -3.76 -20.54
N ALA A 348 -11.20 -3.58 -20.77
CA ALA A 348 -12.18 -4.64 -20.58
C ALA A 348 -11.90 -5.88 -21.46
N ALA A 349 -11.63 -5.67 -22.75
CA ALA A 349 -11.35 -6.76 -23.68
C ALA A 349 -10.05 -7.51 -23.35
N ARG A 350 -9.05 -6.82 -22.76
CA ARG A 350 -7.75 -7.41 -22.44
C ARG A 350 -7.73 -8.09 -21.07
N TYR A 351 -8.41 -7.53 -20.07
CA TYR A 351 -8.20 -7.89 -18.67
C TYR A 351 -9.44 -8.40 -17.93
N CYS A 352 -10.65 -8.16 -18.43
CA CYS A 352 -11.85 -8.50 -17.68
C CYS A 352 -12.35 -9.92 -17.94
N CYS A 353 -12.76 -10.57 -16.87
CA CYS A 353 -13.84 -11.54 -16.90
C CYS A 353 -15.18 -10.80 -16.77
N LEU A 354 -16.17 -11.19 -17.58
CA LEU A 354 -17.54 -10.67 -17.57
C LEU A 354 -18.50 -11.86 -17.50
N GLY A 355 -19.12 -12.08 -16.34
CA GLY A 355 -19.88 -13.30 -16.06
C GLY A 355 -19.05 -14.57 -16.24
N THR A 356 -19.39 -15.40 -17.23
CA THR A 356 -18.63 -16.64 -17.54
C THR A 356 -17.63 -16.48 -18.69
N ASP A 357 -17.64 -15.33 -19.35
CA ASP A 357 -16.71 -15.04 -20.43
C ASP A 357 -15.46 -14.37 -19.87
N CYS A 358 -14.31 -15.00 -20.06
CA CYS A 358 -13.02 -14.54 -19.56
C CYS A 358 -12.03 -14.44 -20.74
N PRO A 359 -12.23 -13.48 -21.66
CA PRO A 359 -11.29 -13.23 -22.74
C PRO A 359 -9.97 -12.65 -22.19
N GLY A 360 -8.91 -12.74 -22.99
CA GLY A 360 -7.64 -12.09 -22.66
C GLY A 360 -6.90 -12.68 -21.45
N GLU A 361 -6.31 -11.80 -20.65
CA GLU A 361 -5.38 -12.14 -19.56
C GLU A 361 -6.08 -12.42 -18.22
N ARG A 362 -7.41 -12.24 -18.15
CA ARG A 362 -8.27 -12.65 -17.01
C ARG A 362 -7.80 -12.12 -15.67
N LEU A 363 -7.56 -10.81 -15.60
CA LEU A 363 -7.07 -10.14 -14.41
C LEU A 363 -8.10 -10.19 -13.27
N MET A 364 -9.33 -9.74 -13.52
CA MET A 364 -10.39 -9.64 -12.53
C MET A 364 -11.80 -9.76 -13.14
N GLU A 365 -12.79 -10.07 -12.30
CA GLU A 365 -14.22 -10.01 -12.64
C GLU A 365 -14.71 -8.56 -12.54
N CYS A 366 -14.79 -7.87 -13.66
CA CYS A 366 -14.99 -6.42 -13.70
C CYS A 366 -16.42 -5.95 -13.43
N ASP A 367 -17.38 -6.88 -13.41
CA ASP A 367 -18.77 -6.66 -12.97
C ASP A 367 -18.94 -6.72 -11.44
N HIS A 368 -17.94 -7.25 -10.73
CA HIS A 368 -17.97 -7.44 -9.27
C HIS A 368 -16.79 -6.81 -8.54
N ALA A 369 -15.73 -6.44 -9.25
CA ALA A 369 -14.51 -5.86 -8.70
C ALA A 369 -14.08 -4.61 -9.50
N GLY A 370 -13.20 -3.83 -8.89
CA GLY A 370 -12.46 -2.78 -9.57
C GLY A 370 -11.06 -2.65 -9.00
N PHE A 371 -10.34 -1.62 -9.43
CA PHE A 371 -9.00 -1.34 -8.91
C PHE A 371 -9.06 -1.00 -7.42
N TYR A 372 -8.00 -1.33 -6.69
CA TYR A 372 -7.70 -0.76 -5.37
C TYR A 372 -6.26 -1.10 -4.98
N GLY A 373 -5.74 -0.44 -3.94
CA GLY A 373 -4.40 -0.71 -3.41
C GLY A 373 -3.30 -0.58 -4.47
N THR A 374 -3.20 0.59 -5.11
CA THR A 374 -2.21 0.86 -6.17
C THR A 374 -0.92 1.43 -5.58
N TYR A 375 0.11 0.61 -5.45
CA TYR A 375 1.35 0.96 -4.74
C TYR A 375 2.58 0.99 -5.65
N LEU A 376 3.21 2.16 -5.78
CA LEU A 376 4.42 2.37 -6.59
C LEU A 376 5.63 1.57 -6.09
N LEU A 377 6.19 0.73 -6.96
CA LEU A 377 7.47 0.05 -6.74
C LEU A 377 8.67 1.03 -6.88
N PRO A 378 9.84 0.69 -6.33
CA PRO A 378 11.05 1.48 -6.53
C PRO A 378 11.49 1.50 -8.00
N GLY A 379 11.98 2.65 -8.44
CA GLY A 379 12.61 2.82 -9.74
C GLY A 379 11.64 3.18 -10.87
N ALA A 380 12.24 3.47 -12.02
CA ALA A 380 11.57 3.67 -13.30
C ALA A 380 12.55 3.28 -14.40
N THR A 381 12.02 2.76 -15.51
CA THR A 381 12.80 2.61 -16.74
C THR A 381 12.58 3.83 -17.60
N VAL A 382 13.64 4.45 -18.11
CA VAL A 382 13.56 5.60 -19.01
C VAL A 382 14.16 5.20 -20.36
N ASP A 383 13.36 5.31 -21.40
CA ASP A 383 13.74 4.99 -22.77
C ASP A 383 14.53 6.13 -23.42
N ALA A 384 15.27 5.80 -24.48
CA ALA A 384 16.09 6.78 -25.20
C ALA A 384 15.27 7.92 -25.85
N ASP A 385 13.96 7.72 -26.06
CA ASP A 385 13.05 8.73 -26.59
C ASP A 385 12.34 9.57 -25.52
N GLY A 386 12.69 9.36 -24.25
CA GLY A 386 12.14 10.10 -23.11
C GLY A 386 10.85 9.52 -22.54
N ALA A 387 10.29 8.46 -23.15
CA ALA A 387 9.23 7.70 -22.48
C ALA A 387 9.77 7.05 -21.20
N PHE A 388 8.92 6.88 -20.20
CA PHE A 388 9.31 6.20 -18.98
C PHE A 388 8.22 5.28 -18.47
N THR A 389 8.63 4.18 -17.84
CA THR A 389 7.73 3.16 -17.32
C THR A 389 7.86 3.08 -15.80
N LEU A 390 6.72 3.23 -15.13
CA LEU A 390 6.57 3.00 -13.69
C LEU A 390 5.97 1.62 -13.46
N SER A 391 6.43 0.94 -12.41
CA SER A 391 5.86 -0.33 -11.96
C SER A 391 5.11 -0.13 -10.66
N PHE A 392 4.02 -0.85 -10.49
CA PHE A 392 3.20 -0.76 -9.29
C PHE A 392 2.51 -2.09 -9.00
N LEU A 393 2.23 -2.31 -7.72
CA LEU A 393 1.35 -3.38 -7.27
C LEU A 393 -0.09 -2.88 -7.27
N MET A 394 -1.02 -3.75 -7.58
CA MET A 394 -2.46 -3.45 -7.56
C MET A 394 -3.22 -4.65 -7.02
N SER A 395 -4.19 -4.40 -6.16
CA SER A 395 -5.06 -5.45 -5.64
C SER A 395 -6.27 -5.68 -6.53
N THR A 396 -6.76 -6.92 -6.53
CA THR A 396 -8.00 -7.32 -7.20
C THR A 396 -8.88 -8.07 -6.21
N TRP A 397 -10.19 -7.76 -6.19
CA TRP A 397 -11.09 -8.32 -5.19
C TRP A 397 -11.57 -9.71 -5.60
N ILE A 398 -11.84 -9.89 -6.91
CA ILE A 398 -12.25 -11.16 -7.49
C ILE A 398 -11.43 -11.41 -8.77
N PRO A 399 -10.50 -12.39 -8.76
CA PRO A 399 -10.06 -13.15 -7.58
C PRO A 399 -9.29 -12.26 -6.58
N TYR A 400 -9.32 -12.62 -5.30
CA TYR A 400 -8.62 -11.91 -4.23
C TYR A 400 -7.10 -12.09 -4.36
N ASN A 401 -6.40 -11.08 -4.88
CA ASN A 401 -5.04 -11.20 -5.39
C ASN A 401 -4.31 -9.84 -5.39
N VAL A 402 -2.99 -9.89 -5.55
CA VAL A 402 -2.15 -8.74 -5.85
C VAL A 402 -1.39 -9.01 -7.14
N VAL A 403 -1.37 -8.03 -8.04
CA VAL A 403 -0.75 -8.13 -9.36
C VAL A 403 0.34 -7.10 -9.55
N LEU A 404 1.33 -7.44 -10.38
CA LEU A 404 2.34 -6.50 -10.85
C LEU A 404 1.90 -5.89 -12.18
N MET A 405 1.80 -4.57 -12.19
CA MET A 405 1.43 -3.77 -13.36
C MET A 405 2.59 -2.85 -13.74
N THR A 406 2.61 -2.42 -15.00
CA THR A 406 3.44 -1.32 -15.47
C THR A 406 2.62 -0.33 -16.26
N ALA A 407 2.92 0.96 -16.12
CA ALA A 407 2.37 2.03 -16.94
C ALA A 407 3.50 2.83 -17.59
N THR A 408 3.41 3.01 -18.91
CA THR A 408 4.36 3.82 -19.69
C THR A 408 3.77 5.20 -19.94
N PHE A 409 4.60 6.22 -19.80
CA PHE A 409 4.26 7.63 -19.89
C PHE A 409 5.12 8.32 -20.96
N ARG A 410 4.55 9.30 -21.67
CA ARG A 410 5.22 10.09 -22.71
C ARG A 410 4.75 11.53 -22.77
#